data_AF-A0AAW1XSS7-F1
#
_entry.id   AF-A0AAW1XSS7-F1
#
_cell.length_a   1.000
_cell.length_b   1.000
_cell.length_c   1.000
_cell.angle_alpha   90.00
_cell.angle_beta   90.00
_cell.angle_gamma   90.00
#
_symmetry.space_group_name_H-M   'P 1'
#
loop_
_entity.id
_entity.type
_entity.pdbx_description
1 polymer ?
#
loop_
_entity_poly.entity_id
_entity_poly.type
_entity_poly.pdbx_seq_one_letter_code
_entity_poly.pdbx_strand_id
1 'polypeptide(L)'
;MPRQRWRRNVYERALVTLRELADDKEEEQLLVAFAEYLEREIVENVIVGKTRFQYEDEVRNNPLNYDSWFDYISLEESAGNKDKIREIYERAIGNVPPALEKRYWKRYIYLWINYALYEELEAGDMERAREVYGQCLKLIPHRKFSFSKIWLLAAQFEIRQLNLKGAR
;
A
#
# COMPACT_ATOMS: atom_id res chain seq x y z
N MET A 1 9.21 -19.30 -15.05
CA MET A 1 10.12 -18.97 -13.94
C MET A 1 11.44 -18.39 -14.46
N PRO A 2 11.58 -17.06 -14.64
CA PRO A 2 12.80 -16.44 -15.20
C PRO A 2 13.68 -15.68 -14.17
N ARG A 3 13.19 -15.37 -12.97
CA ARG A 3 13.87 -14.48 -12.01
C ARG A 3 15.12 -15.09 -11.34
N GLN A 4 15.19 -16.41 -11.19
CA GLN A 4 16.33 -17.12 -10.57
C GLN A 4 17.59 -17.10 -11.45
N ARG A 5 17.42 -17.17 -12.78
CA ARG A 5 18.54 -17.20 -13.74
C ARG A 5 19.23 -15.84 -13.85
N TRP A 6 18.48 -14.75 -13.68
CA TRP A 6 19.01 -13.39 -13.73
C TRP A 6 19.86 -13.05 -12.49
N ARG A 7 19.41 -13.44 -11.28
CA ARG A 7 20.15 -13.23 -10.03
C ARG A 7 21.51 -13.95 -10.04
N ARG A 8 21.57 -15.19 -10.54
CA ARG A 8 22.82 -15.95 -10.69
C ARG A 8 23.78 -15.34 -11.72
N ASN A 9 23.26 -14.79 -12.82
CA ASN A 9 24.09 -14.19 -13.88
C ASN A 9 24.64 -12.81 -13.46
N VAL A 10 23.88 -12.06 -12.65
CA VAL A 10 24.37 -10.83 -12.00
C VAL A 10 25.44 -11.17 -10.97
N TYR A 11 25.27 -12.25 -10.19
CA TYR A 11 26.27 -12.75 -9.25
C TYR A 11 27.56 -13.19 -9.96
N GLU A 12 27.46 -13.99 -11.03
CA GLU A 12 28.61 -14.43 -11.83
C GLU A 12 29.33 -13.24 -12.49
N ARG A 13 28.60 -12.22 -12.97
CA ARG A 13 29.20 -11.00 -13.51
C ARG A 13 29.83 -10.10 -12.45
N ALA A 14 29.17 -9.93 -11.30
CA ALA A 14 29.69 -9.14 -10.19
C ALA A 14 30.98 -9.76 -9.64
N LEU A 15 31.01 -11.09 -9.46
CA LEU A 15 32.20 -11.83 -9.07
C LEU A 15 33.36 -11.68 -10.05
N VAL A 16 33.09 -11.78 -11.36
CA VAL A 16 34.13 -11.61 -12.39
C VAL A 16 34.67 -10.18 -12.40
N THR A 17 33.80 -9.17 -12.24
CA THR A 17 34.21 -7.77 -12.24
C THR A 17 34.96 -7.38 -10.96
N LEU A 18 34.60 -7.96 -9.82
CA LEU A 18 35.23 -7.70 -8.52
C LEU A 18 36.61 -8.37 -8.38
N ARG A 19 36.75 -9.59 -8.92
CA ARG A 19 38.02 -10.33 -8.98
C ARG A 19 39.13 -9.60 -9.75
N GLU A 20 38.75 -8.67 -10.63
CA GLU A 20 39.68 -7.87 -11.43
C GLU A 20 40.07 -6.54 -10.75
N LEU A 21 39.40 -6.11 -9.67
CA LEU A 21 39.49 -4.74 -9.14
C LEU A 21 39.91 -4.63 -7.65
N ALA A 22 39.84 -5.69 -6.85
CA ALA A 22 40.02 -5.63 -5.40
C ALA A 22 41.23 -6.45 -4.89
N ASP A 23 41.86 -5.98 -3.82
CA ASP A 23 42.83 -6.76 -3.03
C ASP A 23 42.07 -7.89 -2.28
N ASP A 24 42.66 -9.08 -2.11
CA ASP A 24 41.99 -10.32 -1.61
C ASP A 24 41.11 -10.11 -0.36
N LYS A 25 41.47 -9.14 0.50
CA LYS A 25 40.79 -8.85 1.76
C LYS A 25 39.53 -7.98 1.61
N GLU A 26 39.47 -7.11 0.60
CA GLU A 26 38.29 -6.30 0.30
C GLU A 26 37.22 -7.13 -0.44
N GLU A 27 37.63 -8.07 -1.29
CA GLU A 27 36.73 -9.02 -1.94
C GLU A 27 36.00 -9.88 -0.90
N GLU A 28 36.70 -10.42 0.10
CA GLU A 28 36.09 -11.22 1.16
C GLU A 28 35.06 -10.41 1.99
N GLN A 29 35.36 -9.15 2.31
CA GLN A 29 34.42 -8.29 3.04
C GLN A 29 33.16 -7.96 2.24
N LEU A 30 33.31 -7.70 0.93
CA LEU A 30 32.17 -7.44 0.04
C LEU A 30 31.29 -8.70 -0.12
N LEU A 31 31.90 -9.88 -0.20
CA LEU A 31 31.17 -11.14 -0.28
C LEU A 31 30.37 -11.41 1.00
N VAL A 32 30.96 -11.18 2.17
CA VAL A 32 30.27 -11.31 3.46
C VAL A 32 29.13 -10.31 3.57
N ALA A 33 29.37 -9.02 3.26
CA ALA A 33 28.34 -7.99 3.32
C ALA A 33 27.17 -8.29 2.37
N PHE A 34 27.45 -8.80 1.17
CA PHE A 34 26.43 -9.18 0.21
C PHE A 34 25.66 -10.44 0.63
N ALA A 35 26.33 -11.43 1.21
CA ALA A 35 25.68 -12.62 1.77
C ALA A 35 24.74 -12.26 2.93
N GLU A 36 25.19 -11.40 3.85
CA GLU A 36 24.35 -10.88 4.94
C GLU A 36 23.13 -10.09 4.41
N TYR A 37 23.32 -9.27 3.37
CA TYR A 37 22.22 -8.56 2.72
C TYR A 37 21.19 -9.53 2.13
N LEU A 38 21.63 -10.57 1.42
CA LEU A 38 20.74 -11.58 0.85
C LEU A 38 20.00 -12.37 1.92
N GLU A 39 20.68 -12.75 3.00
CA GLU A 39 20.04 -13.46 4.11
C GLU A 39 18.95 -12.59 4.76
N ARG A 40 19.23 -11.30 4.98
CA ARG A 40 18.22 -10.33 5.46
C ARG A 40 17.04 -10.21 4.50
N GLU A 41 17.28 -10.08 3.19
CA GLU A 41 16.21 -10.00 2.18
C GLU A 41 15.34 -11.28 2.20
N ILE A 42 15.94 -12.46 2.35
CA ILE A 42 15.21 -13.73 2.43
C ILE A 42 14.35 -13.79 3.70
N VAL A 43 14.92 -13.43 4.85
CA VAL A 43 14.22 -13.42 6.14
C VAL A 43 13.05 -12.43 6.10
N GLU A 44 13.27 -11.21 5.60
CA GLU A 44 12.22 -10.20 5.43
C GLU A 44 11.09 -10.73 4.54
N ASN A 45 11.41 -11.34 3.39
CA ASN A 45 10.41 -11.91 2.50
C ASN A 45 9.58 -13.03 3.17
N VAL A 46 10.21 -13.88 3.98
CA VAL A 46 9.50 -14.95 4.71
C VAL A 46 8.60 -14.36 5.80
N ILE A 47 9.06 -13.35 6.52
CA ILE A 47 8.28 -12.66 7.56
C ILE A 47 7.05 -11.99 6.92
N VAL A 48 7.25 -11.19 5.87
CA VAL A 48 6.17 -10.54 5.12
C VAL A 48 5.15 -11.56 4.61
N GLY A 49 5.61 -12.71 4.11
CA GLY A 49 4.72 -13.79 3.67
C GLY A 49 3.85 -14.36 4.79
N LYS A 50 4.41 -14.60 5.98
CA LYS A 50 3.65 -15.07 7.15
C LYS A 50 2.66 -14.02 7.65
N THR A 51 3.10 -12.76 7.75
CA THR A 51 2.25 -11.66 8.21
C THR A 51 1.10 -11.41 7.24
N ARG A 52 1.33 -11.50 5.93
CA ARG A 52 0.28 -11.41 4.90
C ARG A 52 -0.80 -12.48 5.11
N PHE A 53 -0.39 -13.72 5.39
CA PHE A 53 -1.35 -14.81 5.64
C PHE A 53 -2.18 -14.55 6.91
N GLN A 54 -1.54 -14.03 7.97
CA GLN A 54 -2.23 -13.68 9.21
C GLN A 54 -3.29 -12.60 8.99
N TYR A 55 -2.91 -11.49 8.33
CA TYR A 55 -3.88 -10.41 8.05
C TYR A 55 -5.00 -10.85 7.13
N GLU A 56 -4.72 -11.67 6.10
CA GLU A 56 -5.75 -12.23 5.22
C GLU A 56 -6.76 -13.10 6.00
N ASP A 57 -6.29 -13.88 6.97
CA ASP A 57 -7.17 -14.66 7.85
C ASP A 57 -7.99 -13.76 8.80
N GLU A 58 -7.38 -12.72 9.38
CA GLU A 58 -8.08 -11.76 10.23
C GLU A 58 -9.22 -11.03 9.51
N VAL A 59 -8.94 -10.47 8.33
CA VAL A 59 -9.95 -9.73 7.55
C VAL A 59 -11.03 -10.67 7.00
N ARG A 60 -10.72 -11.96 6.81
CA ARG A 60 -11.70 -12.98 6.44
C ARG A 60 -12.61 -13.34 7.62
N ASN A 61 -12.05 -13.48 8.82
CA ASN A 61 -12.79 -13.85 10.02
C ASN A 61 -13.66 -12.69 10.55
N ASN A 62 -13.18 -11.45 10.45
CA ASN A 62 -13.93 -10.26 10.84
C ASN A 62 -13.75 -9.10 9.83
N PRO A 63 -14.50 -9.12 8.70
CA PRO A 63 -14.37 -8.10 7.67
C PRO A 63 -14.77 -6.68 8.11
N LEU A 64 -15.52 -6.55 9.20
CA LEU A 64 -15.92 -5.26 9.75
C LEU A 64 -14.88 -4.67 10.71
N ASN A 65 -13.81 -5.41 11.01
CA ASN A 65 -12.66 -4.88 11.74
C ASN A 65 -11.75 -4.08 10.81
N TYR A 66 -12.04 -2.79 10.67
CA TYR A 66 -11.24 -1.91 9.81
C TYR A 66 -9.79 -1.74 10.26
N ASP A 67 -9.46 -1.99 11.53
CA ASP A 67 -8.07 -2.00 12.01
C ASP A 67 -7.22 -3.04 11.28
N SER A 68 -7.69 -4.29 11.19
CA SER A 68 -6.99 -5.34 10.45
C SER A 68 -6.83 -4.99 8.96
N TRP A 69 -7.80 -4.28 8.37
CA TRP A 69 -7.65 -3.78 7.00
C TRP A 69 -6.57 -2.72 6.87
N PHE A 70 -6.47 -1.77 7.81
CA PHE A 70 -5.41 -0.76 7.81
C PHE A 70 -4.03 -1.42 7.90
N ASP A 71 -3.86 -2.35 8.83
CA ASP A 71 -2.59 -3.06 9.01
C ASP A 71 -2.23 -3.88 7.76
N TYR A 72 -3.23 -4.52 7.14
CA TYR A 72 -3.01 -5.28 5.91
C TYR A 72 -2.60 -4.37 4.73
N ILE A 73 -3.28 -3.25 4.56
CA ILE A 73 -2.98 -2.27 3.53
C ILE A 73 -1.57 -1.71 3.72
N SER A 74 -1.19 -1.33 4.95
CA SER A 74 0.14 -0.80 5.25
C SER A 74 1.26 -1.81 4.94
N LEU A 75 1.04 -3.10 5.22
CA LEU A 75 1.96 -4.16 4.81
C LEU A 75 2.16 -4.17 3.28
N GLU A 76 1.07 -4.07 2.52
CA GLU A 76 1.13 -4.20 1.05
C GLU A 76 1.62 -2.92 0.38
N GLU A 77 1.35 -1.75 0.97
CA GLU A 77 1.97 -0.48 0.60
C GLU A 77 3.49 -0.56 0.75
N SER A 78 4.00 -1.12 1.85
CA SER A 78 5.44 -1.34 2.04
C SER A 78 6.05 -2.32 1.03
N ALA A 79 5.26 -3.27 0.51
CA ALA A 79 5.68 -4.19 -0.54
C ALA A 79 5.66 -3.54 -1.94
N GLY A 80 4.95 -2.43 -2.11
CA GLY A 80 4.99 -1.58 -3.30
C GLY A 80 4.24 -2.11 -4.52
N ASN A 81 3.48 -3.20 -4.41
CA ASN A 81 2.71 -3.74 -5.53
C ASN A 81 1.37 -2.99 -5.70
N LYS A 82 1.34 -1.99 -6.59
CA LYS A 82 0.18 -1.12 -6.84
C LYS A 82 -1.11 -1.89 -7.11
N ASP A 83 -1.07 -2.93 -7.94
CA ASP A 83 -2.27 -3.70 -8.29
C ASP A 83 -2.82 -4.44 -7.07
N LYS A 84 -1.93 -4.98 -6.22
CA LYS A 84 -2.34 -5.68 -5.00
C LYS A 84 -2.89 -4.72 -3.95
N ILE A 85 -2.26 -3.56 -3.79
CA ILE A 85 -2.71 -2.51 -2.86
C ILE A 85 -4.13 -2.07 -3.24
N ARG A 86 -4.36 -1.79 -4.54
CA ARG A 86 -5.68 -1.46 -5.08
C ARG A 86 -6.70 -2.56 -4.81
N GLU A 87 -6.36 -3.82 -5.12
CA GLU A 87 -7.23 -4.96 -4.84
C GLU A 87 -7.67 -5.00 -3.36
N ILE A 88 -6.74 -4.77 -2.43
CA ILE A 88 -7.04 -4.81 -1.00
C ILE A 88 -7.87 -3.60 -0.56
N TYR A 89 -7.59 -2.40 -1.07
CA TYR A 89 -8.42 -1.23 -0.82
C TYR A 89 -9.86 -1.45 -1.29
N GLU A 90 -10.05 -1.95 -2.51
CA GLU A 90 -11.36 -2.26 -3.09
C GLU A 90 -12.11 -3.31 -2.26
N ARG A 91 -11.41 -4.35 -1.78
CA ARG A 91 -11.98 -5.33 -0.85
C ARG A 91 -12.38 -4.70 0.48
N ALA A 92 -11.54 -3.84 1.06
CA ALA A 92 -11.79 -3.19 2.33
C ALA A 92 -13.03 -2.28 2.25
N ILE A 93 -13.15 -1.44 1.21
CA ILE A 93 -14.31 -0.55 1.02
C ILE A 93 -15.59 -1.31 0.64
N GLY A 94 -15.49 -2.54 0.12
CA GLY A 94 -16.65 -3.41 -0.09
C GLY A 94 -17.39 -3.78 1.19
N ASN A 95 -16.73 -3.68 2.34
CA ASN A 95 -17.30 -4.00 3.66
C ASN A 95 -17.99 -2.78 4.28
N VAL A 96 -19.16 -2.40 3.75
CA VAL A 96 -19.91 -1.24 4.22
C VAL A 96 -20.44 -1.46 5.66
N PRO A 97 -20.33 -0.47 6.58
CA PRO A 97 -20.87 -0.60 7.92
C PRO A 97 -22.40 -0.90 7.91
N PRO A 98 -22.87 -1.94 8.61
CA PRO A 98 -24.28 -2.32 8.59
C PRO A 98 -25.17 -1.34 9.36
N ALA A 99 -24.61 -0.64 10.35
CA ALA A 99 -25.34 0.30 11.20
C ALA A 99 -25.10 1.74 10.75
N LEU A 100 -26.18 2.53 10.70
CA LEU A 100 -26.16 3.94 10.30
C LEU A 100 -25.86 4.88 11.48
N GLU A 101 -24.96 4.48 12.36
CA GLU A 101 -24.46 5.32 13.45
C GLU A 101 -23.07 5.84 13.10
N LYS A 102 -22.85 7.14 13.34
CA LYS A 102 -21.59 7.81 12.98
C LYS A 102 -20.33 7.09 13.49
N ARG A 103 -20.39 6.42 14.64
CA ARG A 103 -19.24 5.71 15.24
C ARG A 103 -18.70 4.59 14.35
N TYR A 104 -19.57 3.81 13.70
CA TYR A 104 -19.17 2.69 12.84
C TYR A 104 -18.64 3.16 11.49
N TRP A 105 -19.10 4.33 11.05
CA TRP A 105 -18.67 4.94 9.79
C TRP A 105 -17.32 5.64 9.90
N LYS A 106 -16.89 6.05 11.10
CA LYS A 106 -15.62 6.78 11.27
C LYS A 106 -14.44 6.06 10.62
N ARG A 107 -14.13 4.84 11.05
CA ARG A 107 -12.99 4.08 10.52
C ARG A 107 -13.17 3.73 9.05
N TYR A 108 -14.38 3.39 8.64
CA TYR A 108 -14.70 3.12 7.24
C TYR A 108 -14.39 4.33 6.34
N ILE A 109 -14.75 5.55 6.75
CA ILE A 109 -14.39 6.77 5.99
C ILE A 109 -12.89 7.02 5.97
N TYR A 110 -12.15 6.63 6.99
CA TYR A 110 -10.69 6.68 6.96
C TYR A 110 -10.07 5.74 5.91
N LEU A 111 -10.69 4.58 5.62
CA LEU A 111 -10.23 3.74 4.50
C LEU A 111 -10.34 4.48 3.17
N TRP A 112 -11.47 5.16 2.92
CA TRP A 112 -11.66 5.97 1.72
C TRP A 112 -10.67 7.13 1.63
N ILE A 113 -10.41 7.81 2.76
CA ILE A 113 -9.42 8.90 2.81
C ILE A 113 -8.02 8.36 2.47
N ASN A 114 -7.60 7.28 3.12
CA ASN A 114 -6.30 6.67 2.86
C ASN A 114 -6.19 6.20 1.41
N TYR A 115 -7.26 5.62 0.86
CA TYR A 115 -7.25 5.18 -0.52
C TYR A 115 -7.07 6.34 -1.51
N ALA A 116 -7.80 7.44 -1.32
CA ALA A 116 -7.68 8.62 -2.17
C ALA A 116 -6.29 9.27 -2.04
N LEU A 117 -5.72 9.33 -0.83
CA LEU A 117 -4.37 9.83 -0.60
C LEU A 117 -3.31 8.92 -1.22
N TYR A 118 -3.48 7.60 -1.14
CA TYR A 118 -2.61 6.63 -1.79
C TYR A 118 -2.61 6.84 -3.31
N GLU A 119 -3.79 6.95 -3.94
CA GLU A 119 -3.88 7.18 -5.39
C GLU A 119 -3.23 8.51 -5.80
N GLU A 120 -3.42 9.57 -5.01
CA GLU A 120 -2.84 10.89 -5.28
C GLU A 120 -1.32 10.94 -5.08
N LEU A 121 -0.81 10.45 -3.95
CA LEU A 121 0.57 10.66 -3.50
C LEU A 121 1.52 9.55 -3.94
N GLU A 122 1.08 8.29 -3.88
CA GLU A 122 1.93 7.12 -4.12
C GLU A 122 1.70 6.52 -5.51
N ALA A 123 0.44 6.34 -5.91
CA ALA A 123 0.12 5.80 -7.22
C ALA A 123 0.36 6.82 -8.34
N GLY A 124 0.10 8.11 -8.06
CA GLY A 124 0.19 9.23 -9.00
C GLY A 124 -1.00 9.32 -9.96
N ASP A 125 -2.13 8.70 -9.62
CA ASP A 125 -3.32 8.57 -10.45
C ASP A 125 -4.42 9.54 -9.98
N MET A 126 -4.37 10.76 -10.50
CA MET A 126 -5.26 11.84 -10.08
C MET A 126 -6.72 11.58 -10.48
N GLU A 127 -6.95 10.91 -11.60
CA GLU A 127 -8.33 10.61 -12.03
C GLU A 127 -8.95 9.58 -11.09
N ARG A 128 -8.20 8.53 -10.75
CA ARG A 128 -8.67 7.55 -9.78
C ARG A 128 -8.85 8.15 -8.39
N ALA A 129 -7.95 9.00 -7.93
CA ALA A 129 -8.13 9.73 -6.66
C ALA A 129 -9.45 10.54 -6.65
N ARG A 130 -9.78 11.21 -7.75
CA ARG A 130 -11.06 11.92 -7.93
C ARG A 130 -12.26 10.99 -7.84
N GLU A 131 -12.19 9.85 -8.54
CA GLU A 131 -13.25 8.83 -8.49
C GLU A 131 -13.48 8.33 -7.06
N VAL A 132 -12.41 8.02 -6.33
CA VAL A 132 -12.46 7.54 -4.93
C VAL A 132 -13.11 8.59 -4.02
N TYR A 133 -12.70 9.87 -4.11
CA TYR A 133 -13.36 10.95 -3.37
C TYR A 133 -14.85 11.06 -3.72
N GLY A 134 -15.18 11.03 -5.02
CA GLY A 134 -16.56 11.13 -5.49
C GLY A 134 -17.45 9.98 -5.05
N GLN A 135 -16.95 8.75 -5.08
CA GLN A 135 -17.67 7.56 -4.62
C GLN A 135 -17.90 7.60 -3.10
N CYS A 136 -16.86 7.93 -2.32
CA CYS A 136 -16.98 8.09 -0.87
C CYS A 136 -18.08 9.10 -0.50
N LEU A 137 -18.06 10.28 -1.14
CA LEU A 137 -19.04 11.33 -0.89
C LEU A 137 -20.46 10.90 -1.26
N LYS A 138 -20.68 10.10 -2.31
CA LYS A 138 -22.01 9.58 -2.67
C LYS A 138 -22.53 8.53 -1.67
N LEU A 139 -21.64 7.75 -1.08
CA LEU A 139 -21.99 6.65 -0.18
C LEU A 139 -22.40 7.13 1.22
N ILE A 140 -21.89 8.27 1.68
CA ILE A 140 -22.17 8.80 3.02
C ILE A 140 -23.67 9.15 3.17
N PRO A 141 -24.36 8.66 4.22
CA PRO A 141 -25.74 9.04 4.55
C PRO A 141 -25.81 10.45 5.15
N HIS A 142 -25.61 11.49 4.33
CA HIS A 142 -25.51 12.90 4.74
C HIS A 142 -26.70 13.40 5.58
N ARG A 143 -27.88 12.80 5.42
CA ARG A 143 -29.08 13.11 6.22
C ARG A 143 -28.93 12.76 7.70
N LYS A 144 -28.09 11.77 8.04
CA LYS A 144 -27.89 11.31 9.42
C LYS A 144 -26.65 11.92 10.06
N PHE A 145 -25.56 12.02 9.28
CA PHE A 145 -24.31 12.62 9.75
C PHE A 145 -23.48 13.11 8.57
N SER A 146 -22.58 14.04 8.85
CA SER A 146 -21.57 14.52 7.91
C SER A 146 -20.17 14.27 8.45
N PHE A 147 -19.21 14.20 7.51
CA PHE A 147 -17.78 14.12 7.77
C PHE A 147 -17.09 15.29 7.07
N SER A 148 -16.85 16.40 7.78
CA SER A 148 -16.22 17.58 7.19
C SER A 148 -14.83 17.30 6.62
N LYS A 149 -14.07 16.38 7.23
CA LYS A 149 -12.71 16.04 6.81
C LYS A 149 -12.63 15.55 5.36
N ILE A 150 -13.54 14.66 4.92
CA ILE A 150 -13.51 14.15 3.54
C ILE A 150 -13.87 15.24 2.53
N TRP A 151 -14.84 16.11 2.85
CA TRP A 151 -15.18 17.26 2.00
C TRP A 151 -14.02 18.23 1.85
N LEU A 152 -13.34 18.55 2.95
CA LEU A 152 -12.17 19.42 2.93
C LEU A 152 -11.04 18.83 2.10
N LEU A 153 -10.76 17.53 2.26
CA LEU A 153 -9.72 16.84 1.49
C LEU A 153 -10.05 16.78 0.00
N ALA A 154 -11.30 16.48 -0.37
CA ALA A 154 -11.76 16.48 -1.76
C ALA A 154 -11.64 17.89 -2.39
N ALA A 155 -12.07 18.94 -1.67
CA ALA A 155 -11.94 20.31 -2.16
C ALA A 155 -10.47 20.73 -2.31
N GLN A 156 -9.62 20.41 -1.33
CA GLN A 156 -8.18 20.68 -1.40
C GLN A 156 -7.52 19.92 -2.56
N PHE A 157 -7.92 18.68 -2.81
CA PHE A 157 -7.50 17.90 -3.97
C PHE A 157 -7.87 18.62 -5.28
N GLU A 158 -9.12 19.03 -5.47
CA GLU A 158 -9.53 19.73 -6.69
C GLU A 158 -8.83 21.10 -6.86
N ILE A 159 -8.51 21.80 -5.76
CA ILE A 159 -7.70 23.02 -5.80
C ILE A 159 -6.28 22.71 -6.31
N ARG A 160 -5.63 21.64 -5.82
CA ARG A 160 -4.31 21.20 -6.31
C ARG A 160 -4.34 20.81 -7.79
N GLN A 161 -5.47 20.27 -8.25
CA GLN A 161 -5.71 19.95 -9.67
C GLN A 161 -6.16 21.17 -10.50
N LEU A 162 -6.17 22.38 -9.92
CA LEU A 162 -6.61 23.63 -10.56
C LEU A 162 -8.08 23.61 -11.04
N ASN A 163 -8.90 22.72 -10.50
CA ASN A 163 -10.31 22.58 -10.82
C ASN A 163 -11.19 23.32 -9.80
N LEU A 164 -11.28 24.64 -9.96
CA LEU A 164 -12.04 25.50 -9.05
C LEU A 164 -13.56 25.23 -9.05
N LYS A 165 -14.08 24.60 -10.11
CA LYS A 165 -15.50 24.22 -10.19
C LYS A 165 -15.79 23.00 -9.33
N GLY A 166 -14.88 22.03 -9.29
CA GLY A 166 -15.00 20.83 -8.46
C GLY A 166 -14.78 21.09 -6.97
N ALA A 167 -14.06 22.15 -6.62
CA ALA A 167 -13.74 22.52 -5.24
C ALA A 167 -14.87 23.23 -4.47
N ARG A 168 -16.01 23.51 -5.12
CA ARG A 168 -17.13 24.31 -4.57
C ARG A 168 -18.32 23.47 -4.16
#